data_AF-A0A097AQ54-F1
#
_entry.id   AF-A0A097AQ54-F1
#
_cell.length_a   1.000
_cell.length_b   1.000
_cell.length_c   1.000
_cell.angle_alpha   90.00
_cell.angle_beta   90.00
_cell.angle_gamma   90.00
#
_symmetry.space_group_name_H-M   'P 1'
#
loop_
_entity.id
_entity.type
_entity.pdbx_description
1 polymer ?
#
loop_
_entity_poly.entity_id
_entity_poly.type
_entity_poly.pdbx_seq_one_letter_code
_entity_poly.pdbx_strand_id
1 'polypeptide(L)'
;MQKVLEGANIKLASVTTDILGKSSRAMIEAIINGEEDPAILSELAQKRLKNKKEELKKALNGLIGPHQRLMLKTQLAHIDFLDEQIALLDEEIKRRMLPFEEDLERLDTIPGVGRRTAKHIIAEIGT
;
A
#
# COMPACT_ATOMS: atom_id res chain seq x y z
N MET A 1 -4.01 10.06 3.37
CA MET A 1 -5.31 9.36 3.47
C MET A 1 -5.90 9.38 4.88
N GLN A 2 -5.18 8.91 5.90
CA GLN A 2 -5.70 8.84 7.28
C GLN A 2 -6.32 10.15 7.80
N LYS A 3 -5.65 11.31 7.62
CA LYS A 3 -6.21 12.61 8.04
C LYS A 3 -7.57 12.94 7.41
N VAL A 4 -7.77 12.57 6.14
CA VAL A 4 -9.04 12.81 5.43
C VAL A 4 -10.14 11.91 6.02
N LEU A 5 -9.83 10.63 6.24
CA LEU A 5 -10.75 9.67 6.86
C LEU A 5 -11.12 10.11 8.29
N GLU A 6 -10.13 10.46 9.10
CA GLU A 6 -10.35 10.84 10.49
C GLU A 6 -11.14 12.14 10.63
N GLY A 7 -10.95 13.10 9.72
CA GLY A 7 -11.76 14.31 9.63
C GLY A 7 -13.21 14.05 9.23
N ALA A 8 -13.50 12.92 8.58
CA ALA A 8 -14.84 12.41 8.29
C ALA A 8 -15.39 11.47 9.38
N ASN A 9 -14.75 11.41 10.55
CA ASN A 9 -15.04 10.47 11.64
C ASN A 9 -14.88 8.98 11.27
N ILE A 10 -14.14 8.67 10.20
CA ILE A 10 -13.80 7.29 9.81
C ILE A 10 -12.45 6.94 10.44
N LYS A 11 -12.45 5.99 11.38
CA LYS A 11 -11.29 5.55 12.18
C LYS A 11 -10.70 4.22 11.70
N LEU A 12 -10.68 3.97 10.39
CA LEU A 12 -10.26 2.68 9.81
C LEU A 12 -8.88 2.21 10.30
N ALA A 13 -7.91 3.14 10.44
CA ALA A 13 -6.55 2.86 10.90
C ALA A 13 -6.46 2.34 12.36
N SER A 14 -7.52 2.45 13.17
CA SER A 14 -7.53 1.86 14.52
C SER A 14 -7.84 0.36 14.50
N VAL A 15 -8.43 -0.15 13.43
CA VAL A 15 -8.85 -1.55 13.30
C VAL A 15 -7.90 -2.32 12.38
N THR A 16 -7.40 -1.66 11.33
CA THR A 16 -6.54 -2.24 10.30
C THR A 16 -5.06 -2.03 10.62
N THR A 17 -4.24 -3.07 10.42
CA THR A 17 -2.78 -2.96 10.57
C THR A 17 -2.14 -2.13 9.45
N ASP A 18 -2.75 -2.13 8.27
CA ASP A 18 -2.29 -1.41 7.09
C ASP A 18 -3.49 -0.73 6.40
N ILE A 19 -3.43 0.58 6.28
CA ILE A 19 -4.49 1.41 5.69
C ILE A 19 -4.54 1.32 4.16
N LEU A 20 -3.44 0.89 3.52
CA LEU A 20 -3.36 0.66 2.07
C LEU A 20 -3.44 -0.84 1.72
N GLY A 21 -3.52 -1.71 2.73
CA GLY A 21 -3.69 -3.13 2.55
C GLY A 21 -5.02 -3.46 1.85
N LYS A 22 -5.07 -4.64 1.21
CA LYS A 22 -6.15 -5.06 0.29
C LYS A 22 -7.58 -4.78 0.78
N SER A 23 -7.91 -5.11 2.04
CA SER A 23 -9.25 -4.86 2.59
C SER A 23 -9.53 -3.38 2.82
N SER A 24 -8.59 -2.67 3.43
CA SER A 24 -8.69 -1.23 3.69
C SER A 24 -8.85 -0.46 2.39
N ARG A 25 -8.08 -0.84 1.38
CA ARG A 25 -8.16 -0.27 0.03
C ARG A 25 -9.53 -0.50 -0.60
N ALA A 26 -10.06 -1.72 -0.58
CA ALA A 26 -11.39 -2.01 -1.12
C ALA A 26 -12.49 -1.17 -0.44
N MET A 27 -12.41 -0.98 0.88
CA MET A 27 -13.34 -0.12 1.62
C MET A 27 -13.20 1.35 1.22
N ILE A 28 -11.98 1.84 1.07
CA ILE A 28 -11.72 3.23 0.64
C ILE A 28 -12.21 3.45 -0.80
N GLU A 29 -12.01 2.50 -1.71
CA GLU A 29 -12.53 2.56 -3.08
C GLU A 29 -14.05 2.59 -3.11
N ALA A 30 -14.71 1.76 -2.29
CA ALA A 30 -16.17 1.79 -2.14
C ALA A 30 -16.66 3.16 -1.63
N ILE A 31 -16.00 3.71 -0.60
CA ILE A 31 -16.26 5.06 -0.09
C ILE A 31 -16.09 6.13 -1.17
N ILE A 32 -15.02 6.06 -1.97
CA ILE A 32 -14.79 6.98 -3.09
C ILE A 32 -15.93 6.89 -4.11
N ASN A 33 -16.45 5.69 -4.35
CA ASN A 33 -17.57 5.43 -5.26
C ASN A 33 -18.95 5.74 -4.65
N GLY A 34 -18.98 6.23 -3.40
CA GLY A 34 -20.19 6.73 -2.76
C GLY A 34 -20.90 5.74 -1.84
N GLU A 35 -20.27 4.61 -1.51
CA GLU A 35 -20.78 3.74 -0.44
C GLU A 35 -20.55 4.40 0.93
N GLU A 36 -21.61 4.45 1.72
CA GLU A 36 -21.63 5.09 3.04
C GLU A 36 -22.08 4.11 4.14
N ASP A 37 -22.71 2.98 3.80
CA ASP A 37 -23.21 2.02 4.77
C ASP A 37 -22.05 1.25 5.42
N PRO A 38 -21.80 1.43 6.74
CA PRO A 38 -20.75 0.71 7.44
C PRO A 38 -20.94 -0.81 7.40
N ALA A 39 -22.17 -1.31 7.28
CA ALA A 39 -22.45 -2.73 7.13
C ALA A 39 -21.89 -3.25 5.80
N ILE A 40 -22.19 -2.59 4.68
CA ILE A 40 -21.68 -2.96 3.35
C ILE A 40 -20.16 -2.86 3.31
N LEU A 41 -19.60 -1.76 3.81
CA LEU A 41 -18.14 -1.55 3.83
C LEU A 41 -17.43 -2.63 4.66
N SER A 42 -17.99 -3.02 5.81
CA SER A 42 -17.39 -4.05 6.67
C SER A 42 -17.35 -5.44 6.02
N GLU A 43 -18.23 -5.73 5.07
CA GLU A 43 -18.24 -6.99 4.33
C GLU A 43 -17.05 -7.15 3.36
N LEU A 44 -16.41 -6.04 2.99
CA LEU A 44 -15.18 -6.04 2.18
C LEU A 44 -13.94 -6.53 2.95
N ALA A 45 -14.08 -6.81 4.25
CA ALA A 45 -13.02 -7.37 5.07
C ALA A 45 -12.59 -8.77 4.60
N GLN A 46 -11.29 -9.00 4.53
CA GLN A 46 -10.70 -10.27 4.09
C GLN A 46 -9.78 -10.86 5.18
N LYS A 47 -9.57 -12.17 5.11
CA LYS A 47 -8.68 -12.93 6.02
C LYS A 47 -9.00 -12.60 7.49
N ARG A 48 -7.98 -12.25 8.29
CA ARG A 48 -8.10 -11.95 9.72
C ARG A 48 -9.03 -10.77 10.03
N LEU A 49 -9.20 -9.84 9.09
CA LEU A 49 -10.04 -8.66 9.30
C LEU A 49 -11.54 -9.01 9.32
N LYS A 50 -11.94 -10.16 8.77
CA LYS A 50 -13.32 -10.67 8.88
C LYS A 50 -13.76 -10.88 10.33
N ASN A 51 -12.82 -11.17 11.23
CA ASN A 51 -13.12 -11.37 12.64
C ASN A 51 -13.40 -10.04 13.37
N LYS A 52 -13.13 -8.89 12.74
CA LYS A 52 -13.29 -7.55 13.30
C LYS A 52 -14.45 -6.75 12.66
N LYS A 53 -15.42 -7.42 12.04
CA LYS A 53 -16.53 -6.74 11.34
C LYS A 53 -17.29 -5.74 12.22
N GLU A 54 -17.57 -6.09 13.48
CA GLU A 54 -18.27 -5.18 14.39
C GLU A 54 -17.43 -3.96 14.78
N GLU A 55 -16.11 -4.13 14.92
CA GLU A 55 -15.18 -3.00 15.11
C GLU A 55 -15.10 -2.13 13.85
N LEU A 56 -15.09 -2.76 12.66
CA LEU A 56 -15.10 -2.05 11.39
C LEU A 56 -16.37 -1.23 11.19
N LYS A 57 -17.57 -1.78 11.47
CA LYS A 57 -18.83 -1.02 11.42
C LYS A 57 -18.75 0.24 12.27
N LYS A 58 -18.21 0.14 13.49
CA LYS A 58 -17.99 1.29 14.37
C LYS A 58 -16.98 2.28 13.79
N ALA A 59 -15.86 1.78 13.27
CA ALA A 59 -14.79 2.61 12.72
C ALA A 59 -15.16 3.28 11.37
N LEU A 60 -16.07 2.68 10.60
CA LEU A 60 -16.53 3.18 9.30
C LEU A 60 -17.77 4.09 9.43
N ASN A 61 -18.35 4.19 10.63
CA ASN A 61 -19.47 5.08 10.91
C ASN A 61 -19.04 6.55 10.99
N GLY A 62 -19.04 7.21 9.84
CA GLY A 62 -18.66 8.61 9.68
C GLY A 62 -19.43 9.30 8.56
N LEU A 63 -19.14 10.58 8.34
CA LEU A 63 -19.79 11.39 7.31
C LEU A 63 -18.74 11.87 6.31
N ILE A 64 -18.79 11.34 5.08
CA ILE A 64 -17.83 11.68 4.04
C ILE A 64 -18.50 12.43 2.88
N GLY A 65 -18.19 13.72 2.78
CA GLY A 65 -18.72 14.58 1.72
C GLY A 65 -17.98 14.44 0.38
N PRO A 66 -18.49 15.10 -0.68
CA PRO A 66 -17.90 15.08 -2.02
C PRO A 66 -16.44 15.53 -2.05
N HIS A 67 -16.09 16.54 -1.25
CA HIS A 67 -14.72 17.06 -1.19
C HIS A 67 -13.73 16.03 -0.61
N GLN A 68 -14.11 15.34 0.48
CA GLN A 68 -13.28 14.30 1.07
C GLN A 68 -13.13 13.10 0.13
N ARG A 69 -14.18 12.69 -0.59
CA ARG A 69 -14.08 11.64 -1.62
C ARG A 69 -13.12 12.03 -2.74
N LEU A 70 -13.19 13.28 -3.21
CA LEU A 70 -12.25 13.80 -4.20
C LEU A 70 -10.81 13.72 -3.68
N MET A 71 -10.55 14.15 -2.45
CA MET A 71 -9.21 14.06 -1.85
C MET A 71 -8.71 12.61 -1.73
N LEU A 72 -9.56 11.68 -1.28
CA LEU A 72 -9.19 10.26 -1.19
C LEU A 72 -8.89 9.68 -2.57
N LYS A 73 -9.72 9.99 -3.58
CA LYS A 73 -9.52 9.55 -4.97
C LYS A 73 -8.17 10.04 -5.51
N THR A 74 -7.86 11.32 -5.35
CA THR A 74 -6.58 11.90 -5.80
C THR A 74 -5.39 11.27 -5.08
N GLN A 75 -5.49 11.05 -3.77
CA GLN A 75 -4.42 10.43 -3.00
C GLN A 75 -4.19 8.97 -3.40
N LEU A 76 -5.27 8.21 -3.62
CA LEU A 76 -5.18 6.81 -4.04
C LEU A 76 -4.56 6.69 -5.44
N ALA A 77 -5.01 7.52 -6.38
CA ALA A 77 -4.45 7.55 -7.73
C ALA A 77 -2.94 7.91 -7.73
N HIS A 78 -2.50 8.79 -6.83
CA HIS A 78 -1.08 9.13 -6.72
C HIS A 78 -0.26 7.97 -6.15
N ILE A 79 -0.81 7.21 -5.19
CA ILE A 79 -0.16 5.99 -4.69
C ILE A 79 -0.01 4.98 -5.82
N ASP A 80 -1.07 4.75 -6.60
CA ASP A 80 -1.05 3.81 -7.73
C ASP A 80 0.00 4.20 -8.77
N PHE A 81 0.05 5.49 -9.12
CA PHE A 81 1.08 6.01 -10.01
C PHE A 81 2.49 5.76 -9.47
N LEU A 82 2.73 6.03 -8.19
CA LEU A 82 4.05 5.83 -7.59
C LEU A 82 4.43 4.34 -7.54
N ASP A 83 3.48 3.45 -7.23
CA ASP A 83 3.71 2.00 -7.25
C ASP A 83 4.07 1.52 -8.67
N GLU A 84 3.40 2.05 -9.71
CA GLU A 84 3.75 1.77 -11.11
C GLU A 84 5.16 2.27 -11.47
N GLN A 85 5.53 3.48 -11.06
CA GLN A 85 6.88 4.02 -11.31
C GLN A 85 7.96 3.21 -10.58
N ILE A 86 7.71 2.80 -9.34
CA ILE A 86 8.62 1.93 -8.58
C ILE A 86 8.81 0.60 -9.31
N ALA A 87 7.72 -0.04 -9.76
CA ALA A 87 7.80 -1.30 -10.48
C ALA A 87 8.58 -1.18 -11.80
N LEU A 88 8.38 -0.08 -12.54
CA LEU A 88 9.13 0.20 -13.77
C LEU A 88 10.63 0.32 -13.48
N LEU A 89 11.00 1.08 -12.44
CA LEU A 89 12.40 1.27 -12.06
C LEU A 89 13.02 -0.03 -11.53
N ASP A 90 12.28 -0.83 -10.79
CA ASP A 90 12.73 -2.15 -10.33
C ASP A 90 13.06 -3.09 -11.50
N GLU A 91 12.25 -3.08 -12.55
CA GLU A 91 12.52 -3.85 -13.77
C GLU A 91 13.74 -3.33 -14.53
N GLU A 92 13.91 -2.01 -14.62
CA GLU A 92 15.10 -1.42 -15.23
C GLU A 92 16.37 -1.76 -14.43
N ILE A 93 16.31 -1.69 -13.10
CA ILE A 93 17.40 -2.14 -12.22
C ILE A 93 17.72 -3.61 -12.49
N LYS A 94 16.72 -4.49 -12.52
CA LYS A 94 16.95 -5.92 -12.82
C LYS A 94 17.66 -6.12 -14.16
N ARG A 95 17.24 -5.43 -15.22
CA ARG A 95 17.87 -5.52 -16.55
C ARG A 95 19.33 -5.08 -16.52
N ARG A 96 19.63 -3.97 -15.86
CA ARG A 96 21.01 -3.46 -15.73
C ARG A 96 21.90 -4.33 -14.85
N MET A 97 21.31 -5.11 -13.94
CA MET A 97 22.02 -6.03 -13.08
C MET A 97 22.37 -7.37 -13.75
N LEU A 98 21.72 -7.73 -14.87
CA LEU A 98 21.96 -9.01 -15.57
C LEU A 98 23.45 -9.27 -15.90
N PRO A 99 24.25 -8.29 -16.36
CA PRO A 99 25.68 -8.52 -16.63
C PRO A 99 26.49 -8.86 -15.38
N PHE A 100 25.99 -8.51 -14.19
CA PHE A 100 26.68 -8.65 -12.91
C PHE A 100 26.09 -9.76 -12.04
N GLU A 101 25.30 -10.68 -12.62
CA GLU A 101 24.58 -11.70 -11.86
C GLU A 101 25.55 -12.64 -11.11
N GLU A 102 26.70 -12.97 -11.70
CA GLU A 102 27.74 -13.77 -11.03
C GLU A 102 28.35 -13.04 -9.83
N ASP A 103 28.60 -11.73 -9.96
CA ASP A 103 29.10 -10.90 -8.86
C ASP A 103 28.06 -10.75 -7.75
N LEU A 104 26.78 -10.63 -8.13
CA LEU A 104 25.66 -10.61 -7.18
C LEU A 104 25.56 -11.92 -6.40
N GLU A 105 25.66 -13.07 -7.06
CA GLU A 105 25.64 -14.37 -6.38
C GLU A 105 26.80 -14.50 -5.39
N ARG A 106 28.02 -14.10 -5.78
CA ARG A 106 29.19 -14.11 -4.90
C ARG A 106 28.99 -13.20 -3.69
N LEU A 107 28.51 -11.98 -3.89
CA LEU A 107 28.23 -11.03 -2.81
C LEU A 107 27.11 -11.52 -1.88
N ASP A 108 26.11 -12.22 -2.41
CA ASP A 108 25.00 -12.78 -1.62
C ASP A 108 25.46 -13.91 -0.68
N THR A 109 26.59 -14.56 -0.95
CA THR A 109 27.19 -15.56 -0.03
C THR A 109 27.79 -14.94 1.24
N ILE A 110 28.05 -13.63 1.26
CA ILE A 110 28.61 -12.95 2.42
C ILE A 110 27.51 -12.74 3.46
N PRO A 111 27.63 -13.33 4.67
CA PRO A 111 26.63 -13.17 5.71
C PRO A 111 26.37 -11.70 6.04
N GLY A 112 25.10 -11.27 5.97
CA GLY A 112 24.69 -9.90 6.28
C GLY A 112 24.70 -8.92 5.10
N VAL A 113 25.23 -9.29 3.92
CA VAL A 113 25.13 -8.46 2.71
C VAL A 113 23.73 -8.60 2.12
N GLY A 114 23.36 -9.80 1.68
CA GLY A 114 22.08 -10.03 1.03
C GLY A 114 21.94 -9.30 -0.32
N ARG A 115 21.05 -9.82 -1.15
CA ARG A 115 20.93 -9.42 -2.56
C ARG A 115 20.66 -7.93 -2.81
N ARG A 116 19.96 -7.23 -1.92
CA ARG A 116 19.70 -5.78 -2.09
C ARG A 116 20.98 -4.95 -1.88
N THR A 117 21.74 -5.27 -0.84
CA THR A 117 23.01 -4.59 -0.55
C THR A 117 24.04 -4.89 -1.61
N ALA A 118 24.08 -6.13 -2.12
CA ALA A 118 24.94 -6.51 -3.25
C ALA A 118 24.69 -5.62 -4.49
N LYS A 119 23.42 -5.37 -4.85
CA LYS A 119 23.08 -4.44 -5.94
C LYS A 119 23.57 -3.01 -5.70
N HIS A 120 23.49 -2.52 -4.47
CA HIS A 120 23.98 -1.18 -4.13
C HIS A 120 25.51 -1.10 -4.27
N ILE A 121 26.24 -2.12 -3.79
CA ILE A 121 27.70 -2.19 -3.92
C ILE A 121 28.11 -2.11 -5.40
N ILE A 122 27.48 -2.93 -6.26
CA ILE A 122 27.76 -2.94 -7.70
C ILE A 122 27.46 -1.59 -8.35
N ALA A 123 26.34 -0.96 -7.98
CA ALA A 123 25.98 0.36 -8.49
C ALA A 123 26.96 1.47 -8.08
N GLU A 124 27.57 1.37 -6.89
CA GLU A 124 28.56 2.34 -6.39
C GLU A 124 29.94 2.17 -7.02
N ILE A 125 30.39 0.93 -7.22
CA ILE A 125 31.74 0.65 -7.76
C ILE A 125 31.80 0.77 -9.29
N GLY A 126 30.66 0.67 -9.99
CA GLY A 126 30.50 1.02 -11.40
C GLY A 126 31.37 0.25 -12.38
N THR A 127 31.57 -1.06 -12.14
CA THR A 127 32.45 -1.94 -12.91
C THR A 127 32.30 -1.83 -14.42
#